data_AF-A0A4Z2I7A6-F1
#
_entry.id   AF-A0A4Z2I7A6-F1
#
_cell.length_a   1.000
_cell.length_b   1.000
_cell.length_c   1.000
_cell.angle_alpha   90.00
_cell.angle_beta   90.00
_cell.angle_gamma   90.00
#
_symmetry.space_group_name_H-M   'P 1'
#
loop_
_entity.id
_entity.type
_entity.pdbx_description
1 polymer ?
#
loop_
_entity_poly.entity_id
_entity_poly.type
_entity_poly.pdbx_seq_one_letter_code
_entity_poly.pdbx_strand_id
1 'polypeptide(L)'
;MTKKFEQFRGLCKENLDVNSKPRPTAQDLAGFWDLLQLSIEDISMKFDELYQLKANNWQLPEKVEKKDENKQLPSSVPKKQTKPKLSAGKDRSVDSAVDKQRQEARKRLLAAKRAASVRQNSATESADSIEIYVPEAQTRL
;
A
#
# COMPACT_ATOMS: atom_id res chain seq x y z
N MET A 1 -7.30 -15.31 -12.93
CA MET A 1 -6.85 -13.98 -13.41
C MET A 1 -7.86 -13.32 -14.36
N THR A 2 -8.59 -14.10 -15.16
CA THR A 2 -9.42 -13.67 -16.31
C THR A 2 -10.41 -12.53 -16.02
N LYS A 3 -11.11 -12.56 -14.88
CA LYS A 3 -12.17 -11.59 -14.56
C LYS A 3 -11.73 -10.12 -14.60
N LYS A 4 -10.61 -9.76 -13.96
CA LYS A 4 -10.15 -8.36 -13.92
C LYS A 4 -9.66 -7.88 -15.29
N PHE A 5 -9.06 -8.77 -16.09
CA PHE A 5 -8.58 -8.45 -17.43
C PHE A 5 -9.74 -8.28 -18.42
N GLU A 6 -10.77 -9.12 -18.32
CA GLU A 6 -11.99 -8.97 -19.12
C GLU A 6 -12.73 -7.69 -18.80
N GLN A 7 -12.82 -7.33 -17.51
CA GLN A 7 -13.38 -6.05 -17.08
C GLN A 7 -12.59 -4.86 -17.65
N PHE A 8 -11.25 -4.87 -17.54
CA PHE A 8 -10.43 -3.80 -18.11
C PHE A 8 -10.59 -3.70 -19.63
N ARG A 9 -10.62 -4.84 -20.32
CA ARG A 9 -10.86 -4.90 -21.77
C ARG A 9 -12.23 -4.32 -22.13
N GLY A 10 -13.28 -4.61 -21.36
CA GLY A 10 -14.61 -4.03 -21.53
C GLY A 10 -14.57 -2.51 -21.39
N LEU A 11 -13.95 -2.00 -20.32
CA LEU A 11 -13.79 -0.56 -20.09
C LEU A 11 -13.02 0.12 -21.23
N CYS A 12 -11.98 -0.51 -21.77
CA CYS A 12 -11.23 0.03 -22.91
C CYS A 12 -12.10 0.12 -24.16
N LYS A 13 -12.93 -0.89 -24.43
CA LYS A 13 -13.86 -0.89 -25.56
C LYS A 13 -14.93 0.19 -25.41
N GLU A 14 -15.52 0.30 -24.22
CA GLU A 14 -16.53 1.32 -23.91
C GLU A 14 -15.96 2.74 -23.97
N ASN A 15 -14.70 2.93 -23.58
CA ASN A 15 -14.00 4.20 -23.78
C ASN A 15 -13.79 4.53 -25.26
N LEU A 16 -13.65 3.56 -26.15
CA LEU A 16 -13.52 3.83 -27.59
C LEU A 16 -14.88 4.08 -28.27
N ASP A 17 -15.97 3.58 -27.69
CA ASP A 17 -17.32 3.80 -28.21
C ASP A 17 -17.85 5.20 -27.84
N VAL A 18 -18.08 6.02 -28.87
CA VAL A 18 -18.60 7.40 -28.74
C VAL A 18 -20.06 7.43 -28.28
N ASN A 19 -20.79 6.33 -28.44
CA ASN A 19 -22.20 6.24 -28.06
C ASN A 19 -22.42 5.71 -26.64
N SER A 20 -21.35 5.25 -25.97
CA SER A 20 -21.44 4.71 -24.61
C SER A 20 -21.84 5.79 -23.60
N LYS A 21 -22.79 5.48 -22.71
CA LYS A 21 -23.29 6.39 -21.66
C LYS A 21 -23.49 5.62 -20.34
N PRO A 22 -22.74 5.94 -19.27
CA PRO A 22 -21.61 6.87 -19.22
C PRO A 22 -20.36 6.28 -19.88
N ARG A 23 -19.64 7.08 -20.66
CA ARG A 23 -18.38 6.67 -21.28
C ARG A 23 -17.25 6.71 -20.25
N PRO A 24 -16.50 5.62 -20.02
CA PRO A 24 -15.32 5.65 -19.16
C PRO A 24 -14.33 6.70 -19.65
N THR A 25 -13.69 7.44 -18.74
CA THR A 25 -12.67 8.44 -19.09
C THR A 25 -11.27 7.81 -19.12
N ALA A 26 -10.30 8.51 -19.71
CA ALA A 26 -8.90 8.08 -19.65
C ALA A 26 -8.40 7.92 -18.19
N GLN A 27 -8.93 8.71 -17.26
CA GLN A 27 -8.58 8.64 -15.85
C GLN A 27 -9.18 7.41 -15.15
N ASP A 28 -10.36 6.96 -15.59
CA ASP A 28 -10.98 5.73 -15.10
C ASP A 28 -10.17 4.50 -15.55
N LEU A 29 -9.75 4.49 -16.81
CA LEU A 29 -8.86 3.45 -17.33
C LEU A 29 -7.51 3.44 -16.60
N ALA A 30 -6.88 4.60 -16.41
CA ALA A 30 -5.63 4.69 -15.66
C ALA A 30 -5.81 4.21 -14.22
N GLY A 31 -6.89 4.60 -13.54
CA GLY A 31 -7.18 4.15 -12.19
C GLY A 31 -7.40 2.64 -12.08
N PHE A 32 -8.11 2.05 -13.06
CA PHE A 32 -8.29 0.60 -13.10
C PHE A 32 -6.97 -0.13 -13.41
N TRP A 33 -6.16 0.42 -14.32
CA TRP A 33 -4.84 -0.11 -14.66
C TRP A 33 -3.91 -0.14 -13.46
N ASP A 34 -3.88 0.92 -12.63
CA ASP A 34 -3.09 0.94 -11.39
C ASP A 34 -3.46 -0.23 -10.45
N LEU A 35 -4.76 -0.52 -10.32
CA LEU A 35 -5.25 -1.64 -9.49
C LEU A 35 -4.92 -3.00 -10.11
N LEU A 36 -4.99 -3.11 -11.43
CA LEU A 36 -4.61 -4.32 -12.15
C LEU A 36 -3.11 -4.58 -11.99
N GLN A 37 -2.29 -3.53 -12.10
CA GLN A 37 -0.85 -3.63 -11.97
C GLN A 37 -0.44 -4.06 -10.56
N LEU A 38 -1.09 -3.52 -9.52
CA LEU A 38 -0.85 -3.96 -8.14
C LEU A 38 -1.17 -5.46 -7.94
N SER A 39 -2.17 -5.97 -8.65
CA SER A 39 -2.53 -7.38 -8.60
C SER A 39 -1.51 -8.25 -9.34
N ILE A 40 -0.96 -7.76 -10.44
CA ILE A 40 0.10 -8.46 -11.19
C ILE A 40 1.36 -8.53 -10.34
N GLU A 41 1.77 -7.41 -9.72
CA GLU A 41 2.95 -7.35 -8.85
C GLU A 41 2.84 -8.31 -7.65
N ASP A 42 1.69 -8.37 -6.97
CA ASP A 42 1.45 -9.33 -5.87
C ASP A 42 1.59 -10.79 -6.33
N ILE A 43 1.08 -11.10 -7.53
CA ILE A 43 1.20 -12.45 -8.10
C ILE A 43 2.65 -12.74 -8.48
N SER A 44 3.36 -11.79 -9.09
CA SER A 44 4.79 -11.90 -9.42
C SER A 44 5.63 -12.18 -8.17
N MET A 45 5.39 -11.47 -7.06
CA MET A 45 6.10 -11.73 -5.80
C MET A 45 5.91 -13.16 -5.29
N LYS A 46 4.68 -13.71 -5.40
CA LYS A 46 4.43 -15.11 -5.01
C LYS A 46 5.13 -16.10 -5.94
N PHE A 47 5.23 -15.80 -7.22
CA PHE A 47 6.04 -16.62 -8.13
C PHE A 47 7.52 -16.57 -7.73
N ASP A 48 8.06 -15.39 -7.42
CA ASP A 48 9.44 -15.25 -6.96
C ASP A 48 9.71 -16.04 -5.67
N GLU A 49 8.78 -16.03 -4.72
CA GLU A 49 8.83 -16.85 -3.51
C GLU A 49 8.86 -18.35 -3.84
N LEU A 50 8.00 -18.81 -4.75
CA LEU A 50 8.00 -20.20 -5.21
C LEU A 50 9.31 -20.58 -5.92
N TYR A 51 9.89 -19.67 -6.70
CA TYR A 51 11.18 -19.88 -7.34
C TYR A 51 12.30 -20.03 -6.29
N GLN A 52 12.29 -19.20 -5.25
CA GLN A 52 13.25 -19.29 -4.14
C GLN A 52 13.10 -20.58 -3.34
N LEU A 53 11.86 -20.97 -3.00
CA LEU A 53 11.58 -22.24 -2.34
C LEU A 53 12.07 -23.41 -3.18
N LYS A 54 11.76 -23.45 -4.48
CA LYS A 54 12.24 -24.50 -5.39
C LYS A 54 13.77 -24.57 -5.42
N ALA A 55 14.46 -23.43 -5.47
CA ALA A 55 15.92 -23.38 -5.41
C ALA A 55 16.48 -23.90 -4.08
N ASN A 56 15.72 -23.74 -2.99
CA ASN A 56 16.03 -24.22 -1.64
C ASN A 56 15.43 -25.61 -1.34
N ASN A 57 15.19 -26.46 -2.35
CA ASN A 57 14.57 -27.79 -2.17
C ASN A 57 13.26 -27.78 -1.37
N TRP A 58 12.45 -26.74 -1.56
CA TRP A 58 11.19 -26.48 -0.86
C TRP A 58 11.33 -26.29 0.66
N GLN A 59 12.53 -26.00 1.14
CA GLN A 59 12.75 -25.62 2.54
C GLN A 59 12.37 -24.16 2.73
N LEU A 60 11.54 -23.89 3.74
CA LEU A 60 11.19 -22.53 4.14
C LEU A 60 12.49 -21.78 4.49
N PRO A 61 12.69 -20.55 3.99
CA PRO A 61 13.82 -19.73 4.40
C PRO A 61 13.77 -19.59 5.92
N GLU A 62 14.83 -20.01 6.60
CA GLU A 62 15.01 -19.74 8.02
C GLU A 62 14.95 -18.22 8.16
N LYS A 63 13.94 -17.71 8.88
CA LYS A 63 13.91 -16.27 9.18
C LYS A 63 15.17 -16.02 9.98
N VAL A 64 16.18 -15.42 9.32
CA VAL A 64 17.32 -14.86 10.02
C VAL A 64 16.73 -13.71 10.83
N GLU A 65 16.28 -14.02 12.03
CA GLU A 65 16.09 -13.05 13.10
C GLU A 65 17.45 -12.41 13.26
N LYS A 66 17.62 -11.26 12.62
CA LYS A 66 18.71 -10.37 12.95
C LYS A 66 18.47 -10.01 14.40
N LYS A 67 19.17 -10.71 15.27
CA LYS A 67 19.50 -10.30 16.62
C LYS A 67 20.27 -8.99 16.47
N ASP A 68 19.55 -7.89 16.27
CA ASP A 68 20.08 -6.54 16.25
C ASP A 68 20.45 -6.20 17.71
N GLU A 69 21.65 -6.68 18.05
CA GLU A 69 22.36 -6.32 19.25
C GLU A 69 22.70 -4.83 19.15
N ASN A 70 21.84 -4.01 19.75
CA ASN A 70 22.15 -2.79 20.47
C ASN A 70 23.47 -2.08 20.08
N LYS A 71 23.41 -1.07 19.20
CA LYS A 71 24.38 0.04 19.26
C LYS A 71 23.87 1.35 18.63
N GLN A 72 23.44 2.23 19.53
CA GLN A 72 23.63 3.69 19.53
C GLN A 72 23.10 4.53 18.35
N LEU A 73 21.96 5.17 18.62
CA LEU A 73 21.60 6.48 18.07
C LEU A 73 22.60 7.56 18.53
N PRO A 74 23.02 8.49 17.67
CA PRO A 74 23.33 9.85 18.11
C PRO A 74 22.16 10.78 17.76
N SER A 75 21.53 11.26 18.82
CA SER A 75 20.78 12.52 18.85
C SER A 75 21.67 13.66 18.34
N SER A 76 21.19 14.43 17.36
CA SER A 76 21.46 15.88 17.32
C SER A 76 20.42 16.63 16.48
N VAL A 77 19.67 17.51 17.15
CA VAL A 77 19.01 18.67 16.54
C VAL A 77 19.64 19.88 17.24
N PRO A 78 19.94 20.99 16.54
CA PRO A 78 19.10 22.17 16.76
C PRO A 78 18.91 23.12 15.56
N LYS A 79 17.63 23.43 15.28
CA LYS A 79 17.01 24.71 14.86
C LYS A 79 17.81 25.74 14.03
N LYS A 80 17.27 26.17 12.87
CA LYS A 80 16.75 27.55 12.67
C LYS A 80 16.06 27.79 11.30
N GLN A 81 15.16 28.76 11.36
CA GLN A 81 14.17 29.27 10.41
C GLN A 81 14.78 29.99 9.20
N THR A 82 14.06 29.98 8.06
CA THR A 82 13.88 31.16 7.19
C THR A 82 12.81 30.87 6.11
N LYS A 83 11.71 31.64 6.14
CA LYS A 83 10.89 31.96 4.94
C LYS A 83 11.45 33.26 4.35
N PRO A 84 11.33 33.51 3.03
CA PRO A 84 10.31 34.50 2.62
C PRO A 84 9.60 34.25 1.27
N LYS A 85 8.34 34.73 1.26
CA LYS A 85 7.40 35.25 0.22
C LYS A 85 7.58 35.03 -1.31
N LEU A 86 6.51 34.44 -1.89
CA LEU A 86 5.56 34.93 -2.93
C LEU A 86 6.04 35.69 -4.20
N SER A 87 5.68 35.15 -5.38
CA SER A 87 4.91 35.80 -6.49
C SER A 87 4.73 34.80 -7.65
N ALA A 88 3.53 34.31 -7.97
CA ALA A 88 2.52 34.86 -8.90
C ALA A 88 2.70 34.42 -10.38
N GLY A 89 1.65 33.81 -10.93
CA GLY A 89 1.48 33.39 -12.33
C GLY A 89 0.46 32.24 -12.40
N LYS A 90 -0.85 32.50 -12.27
CA LYS A 90 -1.78 32.82 -13.37
C LYS A 90 -1.74 31.78 -14.49
N ASP A 91 -2.55 30.72 -14.40
CA ASP A 91 -3.67 30.49 -15.33
C ASP A 91 -4.50 29.25 -14.93
N ARG A 92 -5.83 29.42 -14.92
CA ARG A 92 -6.89 28.47 -15.30
C ARG A 92 -6.72 26.97 -14.96
N SER A 93 -7.51 26.49 -13.99
CA SER A 93 -8.54 25.46 -14.18
C SER A 93 -8.99 24.89 -12.84
N VAL A 94 -10.29 24.99 -12.52
CA VAL A 94 -10.90 24.39 -11.33
C VAL A 94 -10.82 22.85 -11.38
N ASP A 95 -10.64 22.29 -12.57
CA ASP A 95 -10.44 20.85 -12.84
C ASP A 95 -9.14 20.30 -12.22
N SER A 96 -8.05 21.08 -12.29
CA SER A 96 -6.74 20.67 -11.78
C SER A 96 -6.66 20.61 -10.25
N ALA A 97 -7.53 21.31 -9.54
CA ALA A 97 -7.54 21.29 -8.08
C ALA A 97 -8.12 19.98 -7.54
N VAL A 98 -9.21 19.50 -8.14
CA VAL A 98 -9.83 18.21 -7.81
C VAL A 98 -8.91 17.06 -8.18
N ASP A 99 -8.30 17.11 -9.37
CA ASP A 99 -7.33 16.11 -9.79
C ASP A 99 -6.11 16.06 -8.89
N LYS A 100 -5.59 17.22 -8.46
CA LYS A 100 -4.46 17.29 -7.53
C LYS A 100 -4.81 16.73 -6.17
N GLN A 101 -5.99 17.04 -5.64
CA GLN A 101 -6.49 16.47 -4.39
C GLN A 101 -6.69 14.95 -4.49
N ARG A 102 -7.14 14.45 -5.65
CA ARG A 102 -7.31 13.01 -5.90
C ARG A 102 -5.97 12.29 -6.06
N GLN A 103 -4.99 12.89 -6.75
CA GLN A 103 -3.62 12.39 -6.84
C GLN A 103 -2.94 12.35 -5.47
N GLU A 104 -3.15 13.37 -4.64
CA GLU A 104 -2.65 13.40 -3.27
C GLU A 104 -3.31 12.31 -2.41
N ALA A 105 -4.62 12.10 -2.54
CA ALA A 105 -5.34 11.01 -1.88
C ALA A 105 -4.82 9.63 -2.32
N ARG A 106 -4.55 9.42 -3.62
CA ARG A 106 -3.91 8.20 -4.13
C ARG A 106 -2.52 8.01 -3.53
N LYS A 107 -1.66 9.04 -3.58
CA LYS A 107 -0.30 9.00 -2.99
C LYS A 107 -0.35 8.68 -1.49
N ARG A 108 -1.31 9.26 -0.77
CA ARG A 108 -1.54 9.00 0.66
C ARG A 108 -2.01 7.57 0.90
N LEU A 109 -2.88 7.03 0.06
CA LEU A 109 -3.32 5.63 0.15
C LEU A 109 -2.17 4.65 -0.13
N LEU A 110 -1.34 4.91 -1.15
CA LEU A 110 -0.13 4.11 -1.42
C LEU A 110 0.84 4.15 -0.24
N ALA A 111 1.09 5.34 0.33
CA ALA A 111 1.94 5.50 1.50
C ALA A 111 1.37 4.80 2.74
N ALA A 112 0.05 4.89 2.95
CA ALA A 112 -0.63 4.22 4.05
C ALA A 112 -0.63 2.70 3.90
N LYS A 113 -0.81 2.14 2.69
CA LYS A 113 -0.67 0.69 2.43
C LYS A 113 0.76 0.21 2.65
N ARG A 114 1.78 0.97 2.22
CA ARG A 114 3.18 0.67 2.52
C ARG A 114 3.44 0.70 4.03
N ALA A 115 2.98 1.74 4.72
CA ALA A 115 3.14 1.85 6.18
C ALA A 115 2.36 0.78 6.96
N ALA A 116 1.18 0.39 6.50
CA ALA A 116 0.36 -0.66 7.13
C ALA A 116 0.94 -2.06 6.88
N SER A 117 1.50 -2.31 5.69
CA SER A 117 2.25 -3.54 5.40
C SER A 117 3.50 -3.64 6.26
N VAL A 118 4.23 -2.53 6.48
CA VAL A 118 5.34 -2.48 7.43
C VAL A 118 4.87 -2.74 8.87
N ARG A 119 3.71 -2.18 9.27
CA ARG A 119 3.13 -2.41 10.61
C ARG A 119 2.61 -3.82 10.82
N GLN A 120 2.10 -4.50 9.80
CA GLN A 120 1.73 -5.92 9.91
C GLN A 120 2.96 -6.82 10.04
N ASN A 121 4.09 -6.45 9.44
CA ASN A 121 5.35 -7.16 9.68
C ASN A 121 5.95 -6.91 11.07
N SER A 122 5.61 -5.81 11.74
CA SER A 122 6.10 -5.50 13.11
C SER A 122 5.06 -5.75 14.22
N ALA A 123 3.80 -6.07 13.90
CA ALA A 123 2.74 -6.28 14.89
C ALA A 123 2.65 -7.73 15.42
N THR A 124 3.46 -8.65 14.90
CA THR A 124 3.52 -10.03 15.41
C THR A 124 4.55 -10.22 16.54
N GLU A 125 5.29 -9.18 16.93
CA GLU A 125 6.33 -9.29 17.98
C GLU A 125 5.84 -8.91 19.39
N SER A 126 4.55 -8.55 19.55
CA SER A 126 3.98 -8.16 20.86
C SER A 126 2.72 -8.94 21.24
N ALA A 127 2.35 -9.97 20.47
CA ALA A 127 1.16 -10.78 20.73
C ALA A 127 1.40 -11.94 21.72
N ASP A 128 2.65 -12.15 22.17
CA ASP A 128 3.01 -13.25 23.08
C ASP A 128 2.77 -12.92 24.57
N SER A 129 2.01 -11.85 24.84
CA SER A 129 1.67 -11.40 26.20
C SER A 129 0.15 -11.23 26.39
N ILE A 130 -0.65 -12.13 25.80
CA ILE A 130 -2.08 -12.22 26.10
C ILE A 130 -2.22 -12.95 27.45
N GLU A 131 -2.25 -12.19 28.55
CA GLU A 131 -2.71 -12.71 29.84
C GLU A 131 -4.20 -13.05 29.71
N ILE A 132 -4.51 -14.35 29.66
CA ILE A 132 -5.87 -14.85 29.75
C ILE A 132 -6.32 -14.68 31.20
N TYR A 133 -7.06 -13.60 31.47
CA TYR A 133 -7.74 -13.43 32.75
C TYR A 133 -8.82 -14.51 32.88
N VAL A 134 -8.55 -15.52 33.70
CA VAL A 134 -9.53 -16.53 34.12
C VAL A 134 -10.18 -16.02 35.41
N PRO A 135 -11.46 -15.62 35.40
CA PRO A 135 -12.14 -15.29 36.64
C PRO A 135 -12.26 -16.56 37.48
N GLU A 136 -11.67 -16.52 38.66
CA GLU A 136 -11.71 -17.58 39.67
C GLU A 136 -13.16 -17.96 39.96
N ALA A 137 -13.54 -19.20 39.64
CA ALA A 137 -14.85 -19.73 39.97
C ALA A 137 -14.94 -19.86 41.49
N GLN A 138 -15.76 -19.02 42.12
CA GLN A 138 -16.12 -19.18 43.52
C GLN A 138 -16.93 -20.47 43.69
N THR A 139 -16.24 -21.55 44.05
CA THR A 139 -16.86 -22.69 44.72
C THR A 139 -17.25 -22.25 46.13
N ARG A 140 -18.52 -21.89 46.33
CA ARG A 140 -19.13 -21.97 47.65
C ARG A 140 -19.67 -23.39 47.84
N LEU A 141 -19.33 -23.95 49.01
CA LEU A 141 -19.89 -25.19 49.56
C LEU A 141 -21.41 -25.21 49.55
#